data_AF-A0A3B9KRH7-F1
#
_entry.id   AF-A0A3B9KRH7-F1
#
_cell.length_a   1.000
_cell.length_b   1.000
_cell.length_c   1.000
_cell.angle_alpha   90.00
_cell.angle_beta   90.00
_cell.angle_gamma   90.00
#
_symmetry.space_group_name_H-M   'P 1'
#
loop_
_entity.id
_entity.type
_entity.pdbx_description
1 polymer ?
#
loop_
_entity_poly.entity_id
_entity_poly.type
_entity_poly.pdbx_seq_one_letter_code
_entity_poly.pdbx_strand_id
1 'polypeptide(L)'
;QPCYLQLVDMLESCESYEDVFSFLQSYPRPDGMMLFMSDSGRQKQGIFECTCHDMVYRPLPRERGRCFLVGTNHYTQAPYENSTHPDRADSLSRYRRLDTLLRDFSTGKQTASFNTLRTVLADEGIEKRQSDYGTVYANLYCPETGEAWYTFGGYPAASCGRWREVVMER
;
A
#
# COMPACT_ATOMS: atom_id res chain seq x y z
N GLN A 1 -11.40 -1.01 -19.30
CA GLN A 1 -11.66 -1.82 -18.09
C GLN A 1 -11.02 -1.09 -16.92
N PRO A 2 -11.72 -0.82 -15.80
CA PRO A 2 -11.14 -0.15 -14.63
C PRO A 2 -9.90 -0.86 -14.06
N CYS A 3 -8.94 -0.11 -13.51
CA CYS A 3 -7.67 -0.67 -13.00
C CYS A 3 -7.87 -1.72 -11.90
N TYR A 4 -8.95 -1.64 -11.10
CA TYR A 4 -9.20 -2.64 -10.05
C TYR A 4 -9.56 -4.03 -10.59
N LEU A 5 -10.08 -4.14 -11.83
CA LEU A 5 -10.31 -5.44 -12.45
C LEU A 5 -9.01 -6.06 -12.96
N GLN A 6 -8.05 -5.23 -13.39
CA GLN A 6 -6.72 -5.70 -13.79
C GLN A 6 -5.97 -6.33 -12.60
N LEU A 7 -6.24 -5.88 -11.35
CA LEU A 7 -5.69 -6.52 -10.15
C LEU A 7 -6.15 -7.98 -10.02
N VAL A 8 -7.42 -8.26 -10.33
CA VAL A 8 -7.95 -9.64 -10.32
C VAL A 8 -7.27 -10.47 -11.41
N ASP A 9 -7.20 -9.93 -12.63
CA ASP A 9 -6.52 -10.60 -13.75
C ASP A 9 -5.05 -10.94 -13.40
N MET A 10 -4.33 -10.01 -12.77
CA MET A 10 -2.95 -10.24 -12.31
C MET A 10 -2.88 -11.31 -11.21
N LEU A 11 -3.76 -11.27 -10.21
CA LEU A 11 -3.79 -12.28 -9.14
C LEU A 11 -4.13 -13.68 -9.64
N GLU A 12 -4.89 -13.79 -10.73
CA GLU A 12 -5.26 -15.07 -11.34
C GLU A 12 -4.22 -15.62 -12.34
N SER A 13 -3.43 -14.75 -12.96
CA SER A 13 -2.56 -15.13 -14.10
C SER A 13 -1.06 -14.96 -13.88
N CYS A 14 -0.63 -14.14 -12.90
CA CYS A 14 0.79 -13.84 -12.66
C CYS A 14 1.33 -14.65 -11.48
N GLU A 15 2.46 -15.34 -11.68
CA GLU A 15 3.13 -16.13 -10.64
C GLU A 15 4.41 -15.46 -10.11
N SER A 16 4.78 -14.31 -10.70
CA SER A 16 6.05 -13.64 -10.44
C SER A 16 6.00 -12.13 -10.67
N TYR A 17 7.02 -11.44 -10.17
CA TYR A 17 7.29 -10.05 -10.54
C TYR A 17 7.39 -9.85 -12.05
N GLU A 18 8.05 -10.78 -12.77
CA GLU A 18 8.24 -10.72 -14.22
C GLU A 18 6.92 -10.78 -14.99
N ASP A 19 5.98 -11.60 -14.51
CA ASP A 19 4.65 -11.72 -15.11
C ASP A 19 3.85 -10.43 -14.90
N VAL A 20 3.86 -9.89 -13.67
CA VAL A 20 3.20 -8.61 -13.36
C VAL A 20 3.80 -7.47 -14.20
N PHE A 21 5.13 -7.41 -14.31
CA PHE A 21 5.81 -6.41 -15.13
C PHE A 21 5.40 -6.52 -16.60
N SER A 22 5.38 -7.74 -17.16
CA SER A 22 5.00 -8.00 -18.56
C SER A 22 3.52 -7.70 -18.82
N PHE A 23 2.65 -8.02 -17.85
CA PHE A 23 1.24 -7.69 -17.89
C PHE A 23 1.05 -6.17 -17.97
N LEU A 24 1.69 -5.42 -17.07
CA LEU A 24 1.60 -3.96 -17.04
C LEU A 24 2.22 -3.29 -18.28
N GLN A 25 3.18 -3.91 -18.95
CA GLN A 25 3.68 -3.40 -20.24
C GLN A 25 2.73 -3.65 -21.41
N SER A 26 1.99 -4.76 -21.37
CA SER A 26 1.19 -5.23 -22.50
C SER A 26 -0.26 -4.76 -22.46
N TYR A 27 -0.81 -4.54 -21.27
CA TYR A 27 -2.20 -4.14 -21.09
C TYR A 27 -2.34 -2.62 -20.88
N PRO A 28 -3.07 -1.91 -21.76
CA PRO A 28 -3.37 -0.50 -21.57
C PRO A 28 -4.13 -0.26 -20.26
N ARG A 29 -3.76 0.80 -19.54
CA ARG A 29 -4.45 1.24 -18.32
C ARG A 29 -5.31 2.47 -18.63
N PRO A 30 -6.58 2.51 -18.18
CA PRO A 30 -7.41 3.69 -18.39
C PRO A 30 -7.03 4.87 -17.48
N ASP A 31 -6.32 4.62 -16.38
CA ASP A 31 -5.94 5.61 -15.37
C ASP A 31 -4.66 5.17 -14.64
N GLY A 32 -4.14 6.02 -13.77
CA GLY A 32 -3.02 5.70 -12.90
C GLY A 32 -3.38 4.73 -11.77
N MET A 33 -2.40 3.96 -11.31
CA MET A 33 -2.53 3.05 -10.17
C MET A 33 -1.21 2.91 -9.42
N MET A 34 -1.30 2.65 -8.12
CA MET A 34 -0.15 2.27 -7.30
C MET A 34 -0.35 0.83 -6.84
N LEU A 35 0.54 -0.07 -7.28
CA LEU A 35 0.47 -1.50 -6.97
C LEU A 35 1.59 -1.88 -6.01
N PHE A 36 1.23 -2.30 -4.80
CA PHE A 36 2.17 -2.89 -3.84
C PHE A 36 2.27 -4.39 -4.13
N MET A 37 3.48 -4.87 -4.37
CA MET A 37 3.72 -6.26 -4.78
C MET A 37 4.75 -6.91 -3.87
N SER A 38 4.49 -8.17 -3.52
CA SER A 38 5.40 -9.04 -2.80
C SER A 38 5.45 -10.43 -3.43
N ASP A 39 6.55 -10.72 -4.13
CA ASP A 39 6.95 -12.07 -4.55
C ASP A 39 7.95 -12.61 -3.52
N SER A 40 7.44 -13.30 -2.50
CA SER A 40 8.25 -13.87 -1.41
C SER A 40 9.12 -15.02 -1.89
N GLY A 41 8.67 -15.79 -2.88
CA GLY A 41 9.42 -16.91 -3.48
C GLY A 41 10.72 -16.45 -4.15
N ARG A 42 10.72 -15.26 -4.77
CA ARG A 42 11.88 -14.68 -5.45
C ARG A 42 12.52 -13.50 -4.73
N GLN A 43 12.08 -13.19 -3.50
CA GLN A 43 12.59 -12.09 -2.67
C GLN A 43 12.52 -10.73 -3.42
N LYS A 44 11.41 -10.52 -4.13
CA LYS A 44 11.12 -9.28 -4.86
C LYS A 44 9.89 -8.62 -4.26
N GLN A 45 10.11 -7.51 -3.58
CA GLN A 45 9.05 -6.66 -3.04
C GLN A 45 9.25 -5.23 -3.55
N GLY A 46 8.14 -4.54 -3.79
CA GLY A 46 8.21 -3.17 -4.29
C GLY A 46 6.85 -2.55 -4.55
N ILE A 47 6.90 -1.35 -5.12
CA ILE A 47 5.72 -0.61 -5.55
C ILE A 47 5.87 -0.32 -7.04
N PHE A 48 4.87 -0.68 -7.84
CA PHE A 48 4.70 -0.12 -9.17
C PHE A 48 3.89 1.16 -9.08
N GLU A 49 4.48 2.25 -9.54
CA GLU A 49 3.85 3.55 -9.71
C GLU A 49 3.51 3.69 -11.20
N CYS A 50 2.24 3.48 -11.55
CA CYS A 50 1.76 3.43 -12.93
C CYS A 50 0.95 4.68 -13.27
N THR A 51 1.26 5.35 -14.38
CA THR A 51 0.31 6.24 -15.05
C THR A 51 -0.48 5.45 -16.09
N CYS A 52 -1.36 6.11 -16.85
CA CYS A 52 -2.04 5.48 -17.99
C CYS A 52 -1.09 5.07 -19.14
N HIS A 53 0.14 5.59 -19.18
CA HIS A 53 1.11 5.32 -20.25
C HIS A 53 2.43 4.72 -19.72
N ASP A 54 2.89 5.17 -18.56
CA ASP A 54 4.19 4.85 -18.00
C ASP A 54 4.06 4.03 -16.72
N MET A 55 5.17 3.41 -16.33
CA MET A 55 5.30 2.68 -15.08
C MET A 55 6.71 2.81 -14.54
N VAL A 56 6.82 3.03 -13.24
CA VAL A 56 8.07 3.02 -12.49
C VAL A 56 8.00 1.96 -11.41
N TYR A 57 9.05 1.16 -11.28
CA TYR A 57 9.18 0.20 -10.18
C TYR A 57 10.11 0.74 -9.10
N ARG A 58 9.62 0.78 -7.87
CA ARG A 58 10.37 1.10 -6.66
C ARG A 58 10.62 -0.17 -5.85
N PRO A 59 11.82 -0.77 -5.91
CA PRO A 59 12.13 -1.95 -5.11
C PRO A 59 12.20 -1.59 -3.62
N LEU A 60 11.86 -2.56 -2.76
CA LEU A 60 12.09 -2.47 -1.32
C LEU A 60 13.60 -2.28 -1.08
N PRO A 61 14.03 -1.21 -0.39
CA PRO A 61 15.44 -0.99 -0.16
C PRO A 61 16.04 -2.12 0.68
N ARG A 62 17.26 -2.53 0.35
CA ARG A 62 18.01 -3.58 1.07
C ARG A 62 19.09 -3.00 1.99
N GLU A 63 19.18 -1.67 2.07
CA GLU A 63 20.15 -0.98 2.89
C GLU A 63 19.78 -1.02 4.38
N ARG A 64 20.78 -1.09 5.26
CA ARG A 64 20.56 -1.06 6.73
C ARG A 64 19.82 0.23 7.11
N GLY A 65 18.70 0.08 7.81
CA GLY A 65 17.91 1.21 8.33
C GLY A 65 16.76 1.69 7.43
N ARG A 66 16.54 1.07 6.25
CA ARG A 66 15.32 1.24 5.45
C ARG A 66 14.83 -0.10 4.93
N CYS A 67 14.01 -0.80 5.72
CA CYS A 67 13.39 -2.07 5.34
C CYS A 67 11.88 -1.94 5.09
N PHE A 68 11.40 -0.75 4.73
CA PHE A 68 10.00 -0.50 4.39
C PHE A 68 9.87 0.38 3.15
N LEU A 69 8.69 0.31 2.53
CA LEU A 69 8.24 1.27 1.52
C LEU A 69 6.92 1.89 1.97
N VAL A 70 6.74 3.15 1.62
CA VAL A 70 5.47 3.87 1.78
C VAL A 70 4.96 4.25 0.41
N GLY A 71 3.65 4.20 0.25
CA GLY A 71 2.94 4.80 -0.86
C GLY A 71 1.56 5.24 -0.40
N THR A 72 1.07 6.35 -0.96
CA THR A 72 -0.31 6.82 -0.77
C THR A 72 -0.89 7.16 -2.14
N ASN A 73 -1.75 8.17 -2.28
CA ASN A 73 -2.38 8.52 -3.57
C ASN A 73 -1.50 9.45 -4.44
N HIS A 74 -0.19 9.51 -4.19
CA HIS A 74 0.73 10.35 -4.94
C HIS A 74 1.91 9.54 -5.50
N TYR A 75 2.37 9.95 -6.67
CA TYR A 75 3.58 9.44 -7.31
C TYR A 75 4.79 10.12 -6.66
N THR A 76 5.85 9.35 -6.45
CA THR A 76 7.09 9.90 -5.89
C THR A 76 8.06 10.36 -6.98
N GLN A 77 7.79 10.04 -8.25
CA GLN A 77 8.51 10.62 -9.37
C GLN A 77 8.00 12.02 -9.78
N ALA A 78 8.94 12.81 -10.32
CA ALA A 78 8.70 14.12 -10.89
C ALA A 78 7.96 14.04 -12.25
N PRO A 79 7.17 15.05 -12.63
CA PRO A 79 6.90 16.26 -11.88
C PRO A 79 5.64 16.08 -11.03
N TYR A 80 5.79 15.51 -9.83
CA TYR A 80 4.84 15.81 -8.76
C TYR A 80 5.09 17.27 -8.32
N GLU A 81 4.73 18.21 -9.19
CA GLU A 81 4.76 19.63 -8.89
C GLU A 81 4.00 19.85 -7.59
N ASN A 82 4.58 20.68 -6.71
CA ASN A 82 3.96 21.16 -5.48
C ASN A 82 2.60 21.78 -5.80
N SER A 83 1.58 20.94 -5.89
CA SER A 83 0.25 21.40 -6.23
C SER A 83 -0.35 21.98 -4.97
N THR A 84 -0.95 23.15 -5.10
CA THR A 84 -1.82 23.74 -4.08
C THR A 84 -3.14 22.95 -3.88
N HIS A 85 -3.35 21.85 -4.62
CA HIS A 85 -4.54 21.03 -4.53
C HIS A 85 -4.63 20.35 -3.14
N PRO A 86 -5.70 20.57 -2.37
CA PRO A 86 -5.84 20.06 -1.00
C PRO A 86 -5.62 18.55 -0.87
N ASP A 87 -6.18 17.75 -1.80
CA ASP A 87 -6.02 16.29 -1.76
C ASP A 87 -4.58 15.80 -1.92
N ARG A 88 -3.77 16.53 -2.71
CA ARG A 88 -2.36 16.18 -2.90
C ARG A 88 -1.54 16.54 -1.65
N ALA A 89 -1.84 17.67 -1.02
CA ALA A 89 -1.22 18.07 0.24
C ALA A 89 -1.56 17.08 1.37
N ASP A 90 -2.81 16.65 1.47
CA ASP A 90 -3.25 15.58 2.39
C ASP A 90 -2.49 14.26 2.14
N SER A 91 -2.43 13.82 0.88
CA SER A 91 -1.74 12.59 0.51
C SER A 91 -0.25 12.61 0.87
N LEU A 92 0.42 13.75 0.67
CA LEU A 92 1.83 13.95 1.04
C LEU A 92 2.02 14.01 2.56
N SER A 93 1.10 14.64 3.29
CA SER A 93 1.12 14.67 4.76
C SER A 93 1.05 13.26 5.34
N ARG A 94 0.08 12.46 4.87
CA ARG A 94 -0.08 11.05 5.28
C ARG A 94 1.15 10.22 4.96
N TYR A 95 1.75 10.43 3.79
CA TYR A 95 2.99 9.77 3.40
C TYR A 95 4.13 10.08 4.38
N ARG A 96 4.35 11.35 4.70
CA ARG A 96 5.40 11.77 5.65
C ARG A 96 5.15 11.20 7.05
N ARG A 97 3.89 11.12 7.46
CA ARG A 97 3.50 10.50 8.74
C ARG A 97 3.79 9.00 8.76
N LEU A 98 3.40 8.27 7.71
CA LEU A 98 3.73 6.85 7.53
C LEU A 98 5.24 6.61 7.53
N ASP A 99 6.01 7.39 6.76
CA ASP A 99 7.48 7.29 6.71
C ASP A 99 8.09 7.49 8.10
N THR A 100 7.59 8.46 8.86
CA THR A 100 8.07 8.75 10.22
C THR A 100 7.79 7.59 11.17
N LEU A 101 6.56 7.07 11.18
CA LEU A 101 6.17 5.98 12.09
C LEU A 101 6.87 4.66 11.75
N LEU A 102 7.10 4.38 10.47
CA LEU A 102 7.74 3.13 10.04
C LEU A 102 9.26 3.09 10.30
N ARG A 103 9.90 4.23 10.56
CA ARG A 103 11.33 4.29 10.95
C ARG A 103 11.64 3.57 12.26
N ASP A 104 10.70 3.56 13.20
CA ASP A 104 10.88 2.86 14.48
C ASP A 104 10.97 1.34 14.27
N PHE A 105 10.38 0.80 13.19
CA PHE A 105 10.50 -0.60 12.81
C PHE A 105 11.85 -0.90 12.16
N SER A 106 12.32 -0.02 11.26
CA SER A 106 13.65 -0.14 10.63
C SER A 106 14.81 -0.11 11.61
N THR A 107 14.63 0.55 12.76
CA THR A 107 15.66 0.67 13.80
C THR A 107 15.54 -0.41 14.88
N GLY A 108 14.55 -1.29 14.80
CA GLY A 108 14.27 -2.33 15.80
C GLY A 108 13.67 -1.79 17.11
N LYS A 109 13.34 -0.49 17.18
CA LYS A 109 12.65 0.10 18.33
C LYS A 109 11.21 -0.41 18.46
N GLN A 110 10.61 -0.83 17.35
CA GLN A 110 9.29 -1.44 17.30
C GLN A 110 9.30 -2.71 16.44
N THR A 111 8.60 -3.75 16.89
CA THR A 111 8.44 -5.00 16.13
C THR A 111 7.20 -4.94 15.26
N ALA A 112 7.28 -5.43 14.02
CA ALA A 112 6.12 -5.56 13.15
C ALA A 112 5.22 -6.71 13.63
N SER A 113 4.04 -6.36 14.13
CA SER A 113 2.98 -7.26 14.55
C SER A 113 1.61 -6.69 14.16
N PHE A 114 0.56 -7.51 14.22
CA PHE A 114 -0.81 -7.03 13.99
C PHE A 114 -1.13 -5.79 14.83
N ASN A 115 -0.88 -5.83 16.15
CA ASN A 115 -1.24 -4.73 17.05
C ASN A 115 -0.47 -3.44 16.73
N THR A 116 0.84 -3.55 16.48
CA THR A 116 1.67 -2.37 16.19
C THR A 116 1.34 -1.74 14.83
N LEU A 117 1.11 -2.57 13.81
CA LEU A 117 0.78 -2.08 12.47
C LEU A 117 -0.65 -1.53 12.40
N ARG A 118 -1.59 -2.15 13.14
CA ARG A 118 -2.94 -1.60 13.34
C ARG A 118 -2.87 -0.21 13.96
N THR A 119 -2.04 0.00 14.99
CA THR A 119 -1.86 1.32 15.60
C THR A 119 -1.31 2.35 14.61
N VAL A 120 -0.38 1.96 13.73
CA VAL A 120 0.10 2.84 12.65
C VAL A 120 -1.04 3.22 11.71
N LEU A 121 -1.86 2.26 11.26
CA LEU A 121 -2.99 2.56 10.37
C LEU A 121 -4.10 3.40 11.03
N ALA A 122 -4.25 3.29 12.36
CA ALA A 122 -5.22 4.04 13.16
C ALA A 122 -4.74 5.45 13.56
N ASP A 123 -3.49 5.82 13.25
CA ASP A 123 -2.92 7.12 13.58
C ASP A 123 -3.73 8.27 12.95
N GLU A 124 -3.97 9.34 13.71
CA GLU A 124 -4.78 10.48 13.27
C GLU A 124 -4.19 11.23 12.06
N GLY A 125 -2.87 11.14 11.85
CA GLY A 125 -2.20 11.71 10.68
C GLY A 125 -2.16 10.78 9.47
N ILE A 126 -2.75 9.58 9.54
CA ILE A 126 -2.81 8.60 8.46
C ILE A 126 -4.26 8.32 8.09
N GLU A 127 -5.08 8.03 9.09
CA GLU A 127 -6.47 7.66 8.92
C GLU A 127 -7.31 8.87 8.52
N LYS A 128 -8.14 8.73 7.47
CA LYS A 128 -9.01 9.81 7.02
C LYS A 128 -10.30 9.85 7.85
N ARG A 129 -10.62 11.03 8.38
CA ARG A 129 -11.69 11.25 9.38
C ARG A 129 -12.72 12.33 8.99
N GLN A 130 -12.78 12.75 7.73
CA GLN A 130 -13.67 13.84 7.29
C GLN A 130 -15.11 13.34 7.23
N SER A 131 -16.15 14.15 7.45
CA SER A 131 -17.55 13.68 7.51
C SER A 131 -18.01 12.90 6.27
N ASP A 132 -17.53 13.30 5.10
CA ASP A 132 -18.02 12.81 3.80
C ASP A 132 -16.97 11.93 3.07
N TYR A 133 -15.75 11.86 3.59
CA TYR A 133 -14.65 11.09 3.02
C TYR A 133 -13.69 10.54 4.10
N GLY A 134 -13.60 9.23 4.22
CA GLY A 134 -12.91 8.59 5.35
C GLY A 134 -12.38 7.21 5.02
N THR A 135 -11.55 6.67 5.91
CA THR A 135 -11.04 5.31 5.77
C THR A 135 -12.21 4.33 5.93
N VAL A 136 -12.68 3.76 4.82
CA VAL A 136 -13.85 2.85 4.76
C VAL A 136 -13.52 1.42 5.16
N TYR A 137 -12.27 1.00 4.95
CA TYR A 137 -11.72 -0.29 5.35
C TYR A 137 -10.22 -0.15 5.60
N ALA A 138 -9.65 -1.11 6.32
CA ALA A 138 -8.21 -1.26 6.46
C ALA A 138 -7.86 -2.74 6.52
N ASN A 139 -6.66 -3.10 6.07
CA ASN A 139 -6.19 -4.48 6.07
C ASN A 139 -4.69 -4.57 6.35
N LEU A 140 -4.28 -5.72 6.86
CA LEU A 140 -2.90 -6.12 7.08
C LEU A 140 -2.72 -7.53 6.52
N TYR A 141 -1.60 -7.78 5.86
CA TYR A 141 -1.30 -9.08 5.28
C TYR A 141 0.18 -9.41 5.51
N CYS A 142 0.46 -10.61 6.00
CA CYS A 142 1.80 -11.15 6.14
C CYS A 142 2.01 -12.26 5.10
N PRO A 143 2.78 -12.02 4.02
CA PRO A 143 2.98 -13.01 2.96
C PRO A 143 3.80 -14.23 3.41
N GLU A 144 4.58 -14.12 4.49
CA GLU A 144 5.38 -15.25 5.01
C GLU A 144 4.52 -16.26 5.78
N THR A 145 3.56 -15.78 6.57
CA THR A 145 2.67 -16.63 7.37
C THR A 145 1.33 -16.91 6.69
N GLY A 146 0.99 -16.14 5.65
CA GLY A 146 -0.32 -16.17 4.99
C GLY A 146 -1.44 -15.56 5.83
N GLU A 147 -1.12 -14.93 6.96
CA GLU A 147 -2.10 -14.33 7.86
C GLU A 147 -2.58 -13.00 7.28
N ALA A 148 -3.90 -12.80 7.27
CA ALA A 148 -4.50 -11.53 6.89
C ALA A 148 -5.53 -11.10 7.93
N TRP A 149 -5.59 -9.79 8.14
CA TRP A 149 -6.61 -9.15 8.96
C TRP A 149 -7.24 -8.02 8.17
N TYR A 150 -8.53 -7.82 8.38
CA TYR A 150 -9.26 -6.72 7.77
C TYR A 150 -10.28 -6.14 8.73
N THR A 151 -10.66 -4.90 8.48
CA THR A 151 -11.81 -4.28 9.11
C THR A 151 -12.56 -3.45 8.08
N PHE A 152 -13.88 -3.46 8.20
CA PHE A 152 -14.79 -2.66 7.40
C PHE A 152 -15.87 -2.12 8.33
N GLY A 153 -16.35 -0.92 8.04
CA GLY A 153 -17.27 -0.21 8.94
C GLY A 153 -16.58 0.33 10.20
N GLY A 154 -17.29 1.20 10.92
CA GLY A 154 -16.64 2.17 11.80
C GLY A 154 -16.09 3.32 10.96
N TYR A 155 -16.38 4.55 11.35
CA TYR A 155 -15.98 5.73 10.60
C TYR A 155 -15.10 6.62 11.48
N PRO A 156 -13.76 6.50 11.38
CA PRO A 156 -12.99 5.73 10.39
C PRO A 156 -12.68 4.26 10.79
N ALA A 157 -12.36 3.41 9.80
CA ALA A 157 -12.37 1.96 9.97
C ALA A 157 -11.17 1.37 10.74
N ALA A 158 -9.94 1.86 10.57
CA ALA A 158 -8.78 1.28 11.24
C ALA A 158 -8.84 1.46 12.77
N SER A 159 -9.28 2.64 13.25
CA SER A 159 -9.41 2.92 14.69
C SER A 159 -10.75 2.49 15.29
N CYS A 160 -11.88 2.66 14.58
CA CYS A 160 -13.21 2.38 15.11
C CYS A 160 -13.84 1.06 14.64
N GLY A 161 -13.27 0.43 13.61
CA GLY A 161 -13.78 -0.81 13.03
C GLY A 161 -13.46 -2.05 13.88
N ARG A 162 -14.27 -3.10 13.67
CA ARG A 162 -14.02 -4.41 14.27
C ARG A 162 -13.10 -5.20 13.35
N TRP A 163 -11.85 -5.37 13.77
CA TRP A 163 -10.87 -6.19 13.05
C TRP A 163 -11.25 -7.67 13.11
N ARG A 164 -11.09 -8.35 11.97
CA ARG A 164 -11.34 -9.78 11.76
C ARG A 164 -10.11 -10.39 11.10
N GLU A 165 -9.79 -11.60 11.51
CA GLU A 165 -8.80 -12.44 10.82
C GLU A 165 -9.46 -13.13 9.62
N VAL A 166 -8.72 -13.26 8.52
CA VAL A 166 -9.12 -14.05 7.36
C VAL A 166 -8.64 -15.47 7.58
N VAL A 167 -9.57 -16.41 7.68
CA VAL A 167 -9.26 -17.84 7.67
C VAL A 167 -9.24 -18.27 6.21
N MET A 168 -8.04 -18.44 5.65
CA MET A 168 -7.88 -19.01 4.31
C MET A 168 -8.08 -20.53 4.43
N GLU A 169 -9.15 -21.06 3.86
CA GLU A 169 -9.30 -22.51 3.68
C GLU A 169 -8.22 -22.98 2.70
N ARG A 170 -7.40 -23.94 3.13
CA ARG A 170 -6.33 -24.54 2.32
C ARG A 170 -6.90 -25.56 1.34
#